data_AF-A0A2V9RN89-F1
#
_entry.id   AF-A0A2V9RN89-F1
#
_cell.length_a   1.000
_cell.length_b   1.000
_cell.length_c   1.000
_cell.angle_alpha   90.00
_cell.angle_beta   90.00
_cell.angle_gamma   90.00
#
_symmetry.space_group_name_H-M   'P 1'
#
loop_
_entity.id
_entity.type
_entity.pdbx_description
1 polymer ?
#
loop_
_entity_poly.entity_id
_entity_poly.type
_entity_poly.pdbx_seq_one_letter_code
_entity_poly.pdbx_strand_id
1 'polypeptide(L)'
;MTNQNIEIRNDDDTTHNIHPTPKDNREWNESQPPKAAALEKQFTREEVMLPVKCNQHPWMKMYLNVSKTPFFAVTGSDGKYEIKGLPPGDYTLAFVHEKLGEQTQKVTLAAKDSKTVDQAFKQ
;
A
#
# COMPACT_ATOMS: atom_id res chain seq x y z
N MET A 1 -6.84 3.32 2.37
CA MET A 1 -6.88 4.12 3.62
C MET A 1 -7.40 3.26 4.78
N THR A 2 -7.19 3.67 6.03
CA THR A 2 -7.79 3.00 7.19
C THR A 2 -9.31 2.98 7.12
N ASN A 3 -9.94 1.87 7.49
CA ASN A 3 -11.39 1.63 7.46
C ASN A 3 -12.04 1.74 6.06
N GLN A 4 -11.23 1.77 5.00
CA GLN A 4 -11.74 1.70 3.63
C GLN A 4 -12.17 0.25 3.33
N ASN A 5 -13.40 0.07 2.86
CA ASN A 5 -13.83 -1.21 2.32
C ASN A 5 -12.98 -1.57 1.10
N ILE A 6 -12.42 -2.77 1.13
CA ILE A 6 -11.80 -3.40 -0.03
C ILE A 6 -12.64 -4.60 -0.45
N GLU A 7 -12.81 -4.72 -1.76
CA GLU A 7 -13.41 -5.89 -2.38
C GLU A 7 -12.28 -6.79 -2.89
N ILE A 8 -12.31 -8.06 -2.50
CA ILE A 8 -11.34 -9.06 -2.94
C ILE A 8 -12.09 -10.10 -3.74
N ARG A 9 -11.72 -10.24 -5.02
CA ARG A 9 -12.40 -11.09 -5.98
C ARG A 9 -11.47 -12.20 -6.47
N ASN A 10 -12.07 -13.34 -6.81
CA ASN A 10 -11.44 -14.37 -7.59
C ASN A 10 -12.22 -14.53 -8.90
N ASP A 11 -11.77 -13.84 -9.94
CA ASP A 11 -12.36 -13.92 -11.27
C ASP A 11 -11.75 -15.06 -12.11
N ASP A 12 -10.77 -15.80 -11.57
CA ASP A 12 -10.12 -16.95 -12.23
C ASP A 12 -10.94 -18.25 -12.08
N ASP A 13 -10.67 -19.23 -12.96
CA ASP A 13 -11.24 -20.58 -12.88
C ASP A 13 -10.48 -21.50 -11.89
N THR A 14 -9.50 -20.95 -11.15
CA THR A 14 -8.70 -21.67 -10.14
C THR A 14 -9.03 -21.16 -8.74
N THR A 15 -8.97 -22.03 -7.73
CA THR A 15 -9.14 -21.61 -6.33
C THR A 15 -7.90 -20.85 -5.85
N HIS A 16 -8.09 -19.63 -5.35
CA HIS A 16 -7.04 -18.86 -4.67
C HIS A 16 -7.33 -18.77 -3.17
N ASN A 17 -6.40 -18.22 -2.42
CA ASN A 17 -6.67 -17.72 -1.07
C ASN A 17 -5.97 -16.39 -0.89
N ILE A 18 -6.55 -15.52 -0.08
CA ILE A 18 -5.94 -14.27 0.34
C ILE A 18 -5.54 -14.39 1.81
N HIS A 19 -4.27 -14.11 2.07
CA HIS A 19 -3.66 -14.22 3.39
C HIS A 19 -2.77 -13.00 3.66
N PRO A 20 -3.33 -11.91 4.19
CA PRO A 20 -2.53 -10.80 4.70
C PRO A 20 -1.82 -11.26 5.98
N THR A 21 -0.52 -10.97 6.09
CA THR A 21 0.29 -11.26 7.28
C THR A 21 0.77 -9.94 7.90
N PRO A 22 -0.16 -9.13 8.45
CA PRO A 22 0.16 -7.83 9.03
C PRO A 22 0.95 -7.96 10.34
N LYS A 23 1.66 -6.88 10.68
CA LYS A 23 2.23 -6.64 12.00
C LYS A 23 1.24 -6.01 12.96
N ASP A 24 0.45 -5.03 12.47
CA ASP A 24 -0.37 -4.17 13.33
C ASP A 24 -1.87 -4.43 13.15
N ASN A 25 -2.30 -4.84 11.94
CA ASN A 25 -3.68 -5.27 11.69
C ASN A 25 -3.94 -6.73 12.09
N ARG A 26 -5.22 -7.15 12.06
CA ARG A 26 -5.60 -8.55 12.31
C ARG A 26 -5.22 -9.43 11.11
N GLU A 27 -4.44 -10.48 11.35
CA GLU A 27 -4.16 -11.54 10.37
C GLU A 27 -5.39 -12.42 10.14
N TRP A 28 -5.56 -12.86 8.89
CA TRP A 28 -6.61 -13.79 8.47
C TRP A 28 -6.22 -14.48 7.17
N ASN A 29 -6.83 -15.63 6.89
CA ASN A 29 -6.53 -16.44 5.72
C ASN A 29 -7.82 -17.06 5.18
N GLU A 30 -8.25 -16.64 4.00
CA GLU A 30 -9.55 -17.03 3.43
C GLU A 30 -9.40 -17.57 2.01
N SER A 31 -9.95 -18.76 1.79
CA SER A 31 -10.03 -19.38 0.48
C SER A 31 -11.12 -18.73 -0.36
N GLN A 32 -10.86 -18.52 -1.66
CA GLN A 32 -11.84 -18.10 -2.65
C GLN A 32 -11.86 -19.12 -3.79
N PRO A 33 -12.87 -20.00 -3.84
CA PRO A 33 -13.13 -20.84 -5.01
C PRO A 33 -13.37 -20.01 -6.29
N PRO A 34 -13.32 -20.63 -7.48
CA PRO A 34 -13.60 -19.96 -8.74
C PRO A 34 -14.94 -19.22 -8.71
N LYS A 35 -14.93 -17.93 -9.07
CA LYS A 35 -16.15 -17.10 -9.22
C LYS A 35 -17.02 -17.03 -7.96
N ALA A 36 -16.44 -17.27 -6.79
CA ALA A 36 -17.13 -17.07 -5.52
C ALA A 36 -17.54 -15.60 -5.34
N ALA A 37 -18.52 -15.34 -4.47
CA ALA A 37 -18.87 -13.98 -4.10
C ALA A 37 -17.64 -13.25 -3.53
N ALA A 38 -17.53 -11.96 -3.87
CA ALA A 38 -16.41 -11.15 -3.40
C ALA A 38 -16.38 -11.05 -1.87
N LEU A 39 -15.17 -11.05 -1.30
CA LEU A 39 -14.98 -10.78 0.12
C LEU A 39 -14.89 -9.28 0.34
N GLU A 40 -15.62 -8.78 1.32
CA GLU A 40 -15.44 -7.41 1.81
C GLU A 40 -14.62 -7.42 3.10
N LYS A 41 -13.53 -6.64 3.11
CA LYS A 41 -12.63 -6.52 4.27
C LYS A 41 -12.27 -5.06 4.51
N GLN A 42 -11.74 -4.79 5.69
CA GLN A 42 -11.16 -3.50 6.06
C GLN A 42 -9.89 -3.73 6.88
N PHE A 43 -8.97 -2.77 6.77
CA PHE A 43 -7.82 -2.64 7.67
C PHE A 43 -8.02 -1.38 8.51
N THR A 44 -7.98 -1.52 9.83
CA THR A 44 -8.36 -0.43 10.75
C THR A 44 -7.15 0.33 11.28
N ARG A 45 -5.93 -0.20 11.10
CA ARG A 45 -4.68 0.43 11.52
C ARG A 45 -3.82 0.76 10.32
N GLU A 46 -3.13 1.89 10.43
CA GLU A 46 -2.12 2.29 9.47
C GLU A 46 -0.99 1.28 9.44
N GLU A 47 -0.64 0.84 8.24
CA GLU A 47 0.39 -0.16 8.02
C GLU A 47 0.86 -0.05 6.57
N VAL A 48 2.14 0.25 6.39
CA VAL A 48 2.78 0.44 5.09
C VAL A 48 3.56 -0.83 4.78
N MET A 49 3.50 -1.29 3.52
CA MET A 49 4.08 -2.55 3.07
C MET A 49 3.53 -3.79 3.82
N LEU A 50 2.23 -3.83 4.09
CA LEU A 50 1.52 -4.98 4.67
C LEU A 50 1.59 -6.16 3.67
N PRO A 51 2.31 -7.26 3.98
CA PRO A 51 2.47 -8.37 3.05
C PRO A 51 1.18 -9.18 2.90
N VAL A 52 0.84 -9.54 1.66
CA VAL A 52 -0.27 -10.43 1.35
C VAL A 52 0.24 -11.54 0.44
N LYS A 53 -0.15 -12.78 0.74
CA LYS A 53 0.24 -13.96 -0.04
C LYS A 53 -0.95 -14.85 -0.36
N CYS A 54 -0.77 -15.67 -1.38
CA CYS A 54 -1.55 -16.89 -1.57
C CYS A 54 -0.74 -18.08 -1.01
N ASN A 55 -1.37 -18.90 -0.18
CA ASN A 55 -0.74 -20.11 0.35
C ASN A 55 -0.72 -21.24 -0.69
N GLN A 56 -1.71 -21.27 -1.60
CA GLN A 56 -1.79 -22.28 -2.67
C GLN A 56 -0.82 -21.98 -3.82
N HIS A 57 -0.52 -20.71 -4.06
CA HIS A 57 0.32 -20.24 -5.16
C HIS A 57 1.45 -19.36 -4.61
N PRO A 58 2.57 -19.94 -4.16
CA PRO A 58 3.59 -19.22 -3.40
C PRO A 58 4.27 -18.05 -4.14
N TRP A 59 4.11 -17.99 -5.47
CA TRP A 59 4.58 -16.88 -6.30
C TRP A 59 3.65 -15.66 -6.24
N MET A 60 2.38 -15.82 -5.88
CA MET A 60 1.43 -14.72 -5.76
C MET A 60 1.65 -13.99 -4.44
N LYS A 61 2.23 -12.80 -4.55
CA LYS A 61 2.50 -11.89 -3.43
C LYS A 61 2.12 -10.49 -3.85
N MET A 62 1.68 -9.71 -2.88
CA MET A 62 1.49 -8.28 -3.04
C MET A 62 1.71 -7.58 -1.71
N TYR A 63 1.73 -6.26 -1.74
CA TYR A 63 1.81 -5.43 -0.55
C TYR A 63 0.64 -4.44 -0.54
N LEU A 64 0.07 -4.20 0.64
CA LEU A 64 -0.95 -3.18 0.85
C LEU A 64 -0.37 -2.02 1.66
N ASN A 65 -0.73 -0.80 1.26
CA ASN A 65 -0.42 0.41 1.99
C ASN A 65 -1.71 0.99 2.59
N VAL A 66 -1.85 0.86 3.90
CA VAL A 66 -2.99 1.38 4.67
C VAL A 66 -2.57 2.70 5.30
N SER A 67 -2.97 3.83 4.72
CA SER A 67 -2.68 5.17 5.24
C SER A 67 -3.86 5.77 6.01
N LYS A 68 -3.59 6.56 7.06
CA LYS A 68 -4.60 7.41 7.73
C LYS A 68 -4.95 8.67 6.94
N THR A 69 -4.12 9.04 5.97
CA THR A 69 -4.29 10.27 5.18
C THR A 69 -4.46 9.94 3.69
N PRO A 70 -5.06 10.84 2.91
CA PRO A 70 -5.13 10.70 1.45
C PRO A 70 -3.80 11.09 0.76
N PHE A 71 -2.79 11.54 1.50
CA PHE A 71 -1.55 12.07 0.95
C PHE A 71 -0.54 10.96 0.67
N PHE A 72 -0.74 10.25 -0.43
CA PHE A 72 0.18 9.25 -0.95
C PHE A 72 0.16 9.27 -2.48
N ALA A 73 1.20 8.72 -3.08
CA ALA A 73 1.25 8.47 -4.52
C ALA A 73 1.98 7.16 -4.78
N VAL A 74 1.64 6.52 -5.89
CA VAL A 74 2.41 5.40 -6.46
C VAL A 74 3.19 5.97 -7.62
N THR A 75 4.50 5.71 -7.68
CA THR A 75 5.33 6.18 -8.77
C THR A 75 4.89 5.57 -10.10
N GLY A 76 4.91 6.37 -11.15
CA GLY A 76 4.75 5.89 -12.52
C GLY A 76 5.92 5.02 -12.98
N SER A 77 5.80 4.46 -14.18
CA SER A 77 6.88 3.69 -14.82
C SER A 77 8.13 4.52 -15.12
N ASP A 78 7.99 5.85 -15.18
CA ASP A 78 9.10 6.80 -15.33
C ASP A 78 9.67 7.28 -13.97
N GLY A 79 9.19 6.71 -12.85
CA GLY A 79 9.60 7.07 -11.50
C GLY A 79 8.97 8.35 -10.95
N LYS A 80 8.15 9.07 -11.74
CA LYS A 80 7.53 10.32 -11.28
C LYS A 80 6.32 10.07 -10.40
N TYR A 81 6.06 11.01 -9.50
CA TYR A 81 4.90 11.02 -8.64
C TYR A 81 4.51 12.48 -8.34
N GLU A 82 3.28 12.67 -7.86
CA GLU A 82 2.81 13.98 -7.44
C GLU A 82 1.84 13.82 -6.27
N ILE A 83 2.04 14.60 -5.21
CA ILE A 83 1.11 14.67 -4.08
C ILE A 83 0.63 16.12 -3.97
N LYS A 84 -0.67 16.33 -4.15
CA LYS A 84 -1.31 17.66 -4.14
C LYS A 84 -2.08 17.92 -2.86
N GLY A 85 -2.29 19.21 -2.58
CA GLY A 85 -3.20 19.65 -1.52
C GLY A 85 -2.65 19.49 -0.11
N LEU A 86 -1.33 19.30 0.06
CA LEU A 86 -0.72 19.38 1.38
C LEU A 86 -0.84 20.82 1.91
N PRO A 87 -1.32 21.00 3.15
CA PRO A 87 -1.21 22.28 3.84
C PRO A 87 0.26 22.71 4.03
N PRO A 88 0.52 23.99 4.37
CA PRO A 88 1.85 24.40 4.82
C PRO A 88 2.23 23.68 6.11
N GLY A 89 3.47 23.23 6.22
CA GLY A 89 3.96 22.49 7.39
C GLY A 89 5.25 21.73 7.15
N ASP A 90 5.71 21.05 8.20
CA ASP A 90 6.85 20.15 8.17
C ASP A 90 6.36 18.70 8.02
N TYR A 91 6.92 18.01 7.03
CA TYR A 91 6.54 16.65 6.67
C TYR A 91 7.77 15.74 6.62
N THR A 92 7.52 14.46 6.91
CA THR A 92 8.44 13.37 6.58
C THR A 92 7.84 12.61 5.41
N LEU A 93 8.49 12.66 4.24
CA LEU A 93 8.15 11.83 3.09
C LEU A 93 8.79 10.46 3.29
N ALA A 94 7.99 9.40 3.19
CA ALA A 94 8.46 8.03 3.16
C ALA A 94 8.37 7.48 1.72
N PHE A 95 9.50 7.01 1.22
CA PHE A 95 9.61 6.25 -0.02
C PHE A 95 9.76 4.78 0.35
N VAL A 96 8.88 3.92 -0.16
CA VAL A 96 8.86 2.50 0.21
C VAL A 96 9.01 1.62 -1.02
N HIS A 97 9.80 0.56 -0.88
CA HIS A 97 10.02 -0.44 -1.91
C HIS A 97 10.09 -1.84 -1.28
N GLU A 98 9.44 -2.83 -1.89
CA GLU A 98 9.34 -4.21 -1.36
C GLU A 98 10.67 -4.85 -0.96
N LYS A 99 11.70 -4.69 -1.81
CA LYS A 99 13.03 -5.26 -1.57
C LYS A 99 13.99 -4.31 -0.84
N LEU A 100 13.81 -3.00 -1.01
CA LEU A 100 14.82 -2.00 -0.65
C LEU A 100 14.44 -1.22 0.62
N GLY A 101 13.26 -1.52 1.17
CA GLY A 101 12.77 -0.98 2.43
C GLY A 101 12.23 0.44 2.31
N GLU A 102 12.17 1.10 3.45
CA GLU A 102 11.74 2.48 3.58
C GLU A 102 12.95 3.43 3.62
N GLN A 103 12.84 4.56 2.93
CA GLN A 103 13.75 5.69 3.05
C GLN A 103 12.92 6.95 3.30
N THR A 104 13.39 7.81 4.21
CA THR A 104 12.65 9.02 4.60
C THR A 104 13.42 10.28 4.27
N GLN A 105 12.70 11.34 3.91
CA GLN A 105 13.24 12.68 3.73
C GLN A 105 12.33 13.71 4.41
N LYS A 106 12.94 14.74 5.02
CA LYS A 106 12.20 15.86 5.60
C LYS A 106 11.95 16.93 4.54
N VAL A 107 10.73 17.46 4.51
CA VAL A 107 10.37 18.60 3.66
C VAL A 107 9.53 19.60 4.45
N THR A 108 9.84 20.88 4.29
CA THR A 108 9.01 21.98 4.81
C THR A 108 8.30 22.63 3.63
N LEU A 109 6.98 22.76 3.69
CA LEU A 109 6.18 23.45 2.67
C LEU A 109 5.68 24.79 3.21
N ALA A 110 5.95 25.87 2.48
CA ALA A 110 5.35 27.18 2.74
C ALA A 110 3.96 27.31 2.09
N ALA A 111 3.25 28.41 2.36
CA ALA A 111 1.97 28.68 1.71
C ALA A 111 2.12 28.79 0.19
N LYS A 112 1.33 28.01 -0.55
CA LYS A 112 1.35 27.91 -2.04
C LYS A 112 2.69 27.44 -2.61
N ASP A 113 3.50 26.75 -1.80
CA ASP A 113 4.79 26.22 -2.21
C ASP A 113 4.64 24.92 -3.01
N SER A 114 5.67 24.60 -3.80
CA SER A 114 5.83 23.33 -4.50
C SER A 114 7.29 22.91 -4.41
N LYS A 115 7.53 21.67 -3.97
CA LYS A 115 8.88 21.13 -3.81
C LYS A 115 9.04 19.83 -4.59
N THR A 116 10.16 19.74 -5.29
CA THR A 116 10.63 18.49 -5.89
C THR A 116 11.58 17.82 -4.91
N VAL A 117 11.36 16.53 -4.66
CA VAL A 117 12.17 15.70 -3.77
C VAL A 117 12.53 14.44 -4.54
N ASP A 118 13.81 14.27 -4.84
CA ASP A 118 14.29 13.09 -5.56
C ASP A 118 14.79 12.04 -4.57
N GLN A 119 14.45 10.77 -4.81
CA GLN A 119 14.97 9.63 -4.07
C GLN A 119 15.42 8.54 -5.04
N ALA A 120 16.63 8.04 -4.83
CA ALA A 120 17.15 6.87 -5.52
C ALA A 120 17.35 5.74 -4.50
N PHE A 121 16.81 4.56 -4.80
CA PHE A 121 17.18 3.37 -4.07
C PHE A 121 18.47 2.78 -4.68
N LYS A 122 19.46 2.49 -3.84
CA LYS A 122 20.69 1.78 -4.24
C LYS A 122 20.51 0.30 -3.92
N GLN A 123 20.89 -0.57 -4.87
CA GLN A 123 20.89 -2.03 -4.71
C GLN A 123 22.28 -2.52 -4.34
#